data_AF-A0A9J6DBR5-F1
#
_entry.id   AF-A0A9J6DBR5-F1
#
_cell.length_a   1.000
_cell.length_b   1.000
_cell.length_c   1.000
_cell.angle_alpha   90.00
_cell.angle_beta   90.00
_cell.angle_gamma   90.00
#
_symmetry.space_group_name_H-M   'P 1'
#
loop_
_entity.id
_entity.type
_entity.pdbx_description
1 polymer ?
#
loop_
_entity_poly.entity_id
_entity_poly.type
_entity_poly.pdbx_seq_one_letter_code
_entity_poly.pdbx_strand_id
1 'polypeptide(L)'
;MRLCLHANNEILMISSVRIPNGPVNTAATCVRVREVGRKMKCLERERCVSAGAQGRRLAAAVPTSVRAATPRPLHNRHGAQDAKKTQPPPPPPPAAAPEPSKPAGPSDEDWVFKPPGIWKGHDVSDLPKKVRYFVEEQRRLCQPANVYVCDGSIEEHEVIMAFMVKLGLAVKLKKQANCYLVRTDPRDVARVEGRTCIATARKEDTVPIAAPGVKGILGNWIAPEELRKILSECMPGCMKGRTMFVIPFSMCPVESPLSRLGIQVTDSPYVVASMRTMTRMGAKALAATKEKEFVKCVHSMGRPLPLKVPLINNWPCNPEKTIISHIPHDNEIVSFGSGYGGNSLLAKKCFALRIGCNLGKREGWLAEHMLILALTAPSGAKFYVVGAFPSACGKTNLAMITPTLPGYRAECVGDDIAWLYFDENGVMRAVNPENGFFGVCPGTSWKTNPNAMMTIQTNTIFTNVAETSDGGVWWEGLNMPPPDVSIKSWKGEPNWKPEEKSKTAAHPNARFCTPAGQCPIIDPSWEDPKGVPISAIIFGGRRPEGAFFYHAFAITAAAPDERT
;
A
#
# COMPACT_ATOMS: atom_id res chain seq x y z
N MET A 1 -16.09 -15.60 4.58
CA MET A 1 -16.74 -15.74 3.25
C MET A 1 -16.87 -17.22 2.93
N ARG A 2 -17.99 -17.66 2.35
CA ARG A 2 -18.11 -18.98 1.71
C ARG A 2 -18.36 -18.72 0.22
N LEU A 3 -17.56 -19.34 -0.66
CA LEU A 3 -17.76 -19.37 -2.11
C LEU A 3 -18.44 -20.70 -2.47
N CYS A 4 -19.44 -20.69 -3.35
CA CYS A 4 -19.98 -21.91 -3.97
C CYS A 4 -20.12 -21.71 -5.48
N LEU A 5 -19.08 -22.04 -6.24
CA LEU A 5 -19.14 -22.07 -7.70
C LEU A 5 -20.03 -23.24 -8.14
N HIS A 6 -21.00 -23.00 -9.02
CA HIS A 6 -21.84 -24.06 -9.57
C HIS A 6 -21.20 -24.62 -10.85
N ALA A 7 -21.45 -25.88 -11.16
CA ALA A 7 -20.76 -26.68 -12.19
C ALA A 7 -20.93 -26.20 -13.66
N ASN A 8 -21.62 -25.07 -13.90
CA ASN A 8 -21.96 -24.57 -15.23
C ASN A 8 -21.37 -23.18 -15.54
N ASN A 9 -20.12 -22.89 -15.15
CA ASN A 9 -19.44 -21.60 -15.41
C ASN A 9 -20.12 -20.35 -14.79
N GLU A 10 -20.93 -20.51 -13.75
CA GLU A 10 -21.52 -19.38 -13.01
C GLU A 10 -20.97 -19.29 -11.58
N ILE A 11 -20.54 -18.09 -11.20
CA ILE A 11 -20.08 -17.78 -9.84
C ILE A 11 -21.28 -17.47 -8.96
N LEU A 12 -21.59 -18.37 -8.02
CA LEU A 12 -22.44 -18.06 -6.88
C LEU A 12 -21.60 -17.90 -5.59
N MET A 13 -21.79 -16.78 -4.91
CA MET A 13 -21.23 -16.55 -3.58
C MET A 13 -22.37 -16.56 -2.57
N ILE A 14 -22.44 -17.59 -1.72
CA ILE A 14 -23.41 -17.66 -0.62
C ILE A 14 -22.64 -17.72 0.70
N SER A 15 -22.90 -16.78 1.61
CA SER A 15 -22.39 -16.85 2.99
C SER A 15 -23.51 -17.08 4.00
N SER A 16 -23.25 -17.92 5.01
CA SER A 16 -23.76 -17.72 6.35
C SER A 16 -22.69 -18.06 7.38
N VAL A 17 -22.37 -17.10 8.26
CA VAL A 17 -21.96 -17.35 9.66
C VAL A 17 -22.54 -16.21 10.48
N ARG A 18 -23.57 -16.51 11.27
CA ARG A 18 -24.00 -15.69 12.42
C ARG A 18 -23.38 -16.32 13.67
N ILE A 19 -22.84 -15.51 14.57
CA ILE A 19 -22.62 -15.90 15.97
C ILE A 19 -23.93 -15.57 16.70
N PRO A 20 -24.57 -16.52 17.41
CA PRO A 20 -26.00 -16.43 17.74
C PRO A 20 -26.24 -15.67 19.05
N ASN A 21 -27.38 -14.98 19.10
CA ASN A 21 -28.24 -14.90 20.28
C ASN A 21 -29.69 -15.02 19.79
N GLY A 22 -30.23 -16.24 19.82
CA GLY A 22 -31.63 -16.55 19.49
C GLY A 22 -31.84 -17.43 18.24
N PRO A 23 -32.87 -18.29 18.20
CA PRO A 23 -33.12 -19.20 17.10
C PRO A 23 -33.83 -18.46 15.96
N VAL A 24 -33.30 -18.54 14.73
CA VAL A 24 -34.04 -18.10 13.53
C VAL A 24 -33.81 -19.10 12.40
N ASN A 25 -34.92 -19.63 11.89
CA ASN A 25 -35.01 -20.43 10.67
C ASN A 25 -34.49 -19.64 9.46
N THR A 26 -33.65 -20.25 8.65
CA THR A 26 -33.20 -19.70 7.36
C THR A 26 -34.01 -20.32 6.23
N ALA A 27 -34.59 -19.49 5.36
CA ALA A 27 -35.15 -19.91 4.07
C ALA A 27 -34.42 -19.15 2.96
N ALA A 28 -33.83 -19.87 2.01
CA ALA A 28 -33.28 -19.32 0.78
C ALA A 28 -34.31 -19.48 -0.35
N THR A 29 -34.42 -18.48 -1.24
CA THR A 29 -35.21 -18.60 -2.49
C THR A 29 -34.26 -18.38 -3.65
N CYS A 30 -34.22 -19.32 -4.59
CA CYS A 30 -33.45 -19.22 -5.84
C CYS A 30 -34.44 -19.01 -7.00
N VAL A 31 -34.09 -18.17 -7.98
CA VAL A 31 -34.89 -17.97 -9.20
C VAL A 31 -34.04 -18.38 -10.40
N ARG A 32 -34.53 -19.35 -11.16
CA ARG A 32 -33.95 -19.75 -12.45
C ARG A 32 -34.53 -18.86 -13.54
N VAL A 33 -33.66 -18.23 -14.36
CA VAL A 33 -34.10 -17.54 -15.57
C VAL A 33 -33.31 -18.12 -16.75
N ARG A 34 -34.01 -18.54 -17.79
CA ARG A 34 -33.43 -18.98 -19.05
C ARG A 34 -33.93 -18.06 -20.15
N GLU A 35 -33.03 -17.59 -21.00
CA GLU A 35 -33.36 -16.76 -22.15
C GLU A 35 -34.06 -17.61 -23.22
N VAL A 36 -35.25 -17.19 -23.66
CA VAL A 36 -35.97 -17.73 -24.82
C VAL A 36 -36.46 -16.54 -25.65
N GLY A 37 -35.58 -16.01 -26.51
CA GLY A 37 -35.87 -14.81 -27.32
C GLY A 37 -36.03 -13.52 -26.50
N ARG A 38 -36.61 -12.47 -27.10
CA ARG A 38 -36.69 -11.10 -26.55
C ARG A 38 -37.66 -10.88 -25.36
N LYS A 39 -38.08 -11.91 -24.62
CA LYS A 39 -38.87 -11.76 -23.37
C LYS A 39 -38.51 -12.84 -22.35
N MET A 40 -38.26 -12.44 -21.10
CA MET A 40 -38.08 -13.36 -19.96
C MET A 40 -39.42 -13.83 -19.39
N LYS A 41 -39.56 -15.14 -19.11
CA LYS A 41 -40.65 -15.73 -18.31
C LYS A 41 -40.05 -16.57 -17.16
N CYS A 42 -40.64 -16.44 -15.97
CA CYS A 42 -40.25 -17.16 -14.76
C CYS A 42 -40.84 -18.58 -14.77
N LEU A 43 -40.00 -19.61 -14.66
CA LEU A 43 -40.36 -21.03 -14.65
C LEU A 43 -40.05 -21.62 -13.27
N GLU A 44 -41.05 -21.60 -12.38
CA GLU A 44 -41.14 -22.31 -11.08
C GLU A 44 -40.31 -21.85 -9.87
N ARG A 45 -40.94 -21.98 -8.69
CA ARG A 45 -40.39 -21.76 -7.34
C ARG A 45 -40.40 -23.09 -6.59
N GLU A 46 -39.25 -23.68 -6.28
CA GLU A 46 -39.15 -24.81 -5.34
C GLU A 46 -38.65 -24.36 -3.96
N ARG A 47 -39.32 -24.82 -2.89
CA ARG A 47 -38.88 -24.69 -1.50
C ARG A 47 -38.24 -26.01 -1.05
N CYS A 48 -36.95 -26.01 -0.70
CA CYS A 48 -36.35 -27.11 0.05
C CYS A 48 -36.46 -26.83 1.57
N VAL A 49 -37.13 -27.73 2.31
CA VAL A 49 -37.19 -27.73 3.78
C VAL A 49 -36.42 -28.96 4.27
N SER A 50 -35.45 -28.78 5.18
CA SER A 50 -34.76 -29.89 5.86
C SER A 50 -35.48 -30.26 7.16
N ALA A 51 -35.84 -31.54 7.31
CA ALA A 51 -36.49 -32.11 8.49
C ALA A 51 -35.57 -32.15 9.73
N GLY A 52 -36.15 -31.94 10.92
CA GLY A 52 -35.45 -31.91 12.21
C GLY A 52 -35.40 -33.26 12.94
N ALA A 53 -34.54 -33.34 13.96
CA ALA A 53 -34.53 -34.39 14.97
C ALA A 53 -34.53 -33.81 16.41
N GLN A 54 -35.30 -34.45 17.28
CA GLN A 54 -35.69 -34.08 18.64
C GLN A 54 -34.56 -34.24 19.70
N GLY A 55 -34.68 -33.55 20.84
CA GLY A 55 -33.97 -33.99 22.06
C GLY A 55 -33.86 -33.04 23.28
N ARG A 56 -34.90 -33.06 24.12
CA ARG A 56 -34.93 -32.88 25.60
C ARG A 56 -34.68 -31.52 26.29
N ARG A 57 -35.68 -31.16 27.09
CA ARG A 57 -35.78 -30.09 28.11
C ARG A 57 -34.97 -30.43 29.37
N LEU A 58 -34.52 -29.40 30.09
CA LEU A 58 -34.47 -29.35 31.55
C LEU A 58 -34.65 -27.90 32.02
N ALA A 59 -35.53 -27.74 33.00
CA ALA A 59 -35.97 -26.47 33.58
C ALA A 59 -35.11 -26.08 34.79
N ALA A 60 -34.95 -24.78 35.06
CA ALA A 60 -34.63 -24.27 36.38
C ALA A 60 -35.10 -22.81 36.52
N ALA A 61 -35.58 -22.51 37.72
CA ALA A 61 -36.43 -21.40 38.10
C ALA A 61 -35.73 -20.03 38.20
N VAL A 62 -36.55 -18.99 38.05
CA VAL A 62 -36.28 -17.59 38.43
C VAL A 62 -37.14 -17.29 39.66
N PRO A 63 -36.69 -16.39 40.56
CA PRO A 63 -37.62 -15.47 41.17
C PRO A 63 -37.23 -14.01 40.94
N THR A 64 -38.26 -13.26 40.56
CA THR A 64 -38.33 -11.81 40.36
C THR A 64 -38.49 -11.05 41.67
N SER A 65 -37.86 -9.88 41.80
CA SER A 65 -38.39 -8.61 42.39
C SER A 65 -37.21 -7.65 42.68
N VAL A 66 -37.27 -6.31 42.70
CA VAL A 66 -38.27 -5.27 42.39
C VAL A 66 -37.48 -3.95 42.21
N ARG A 67 -38.05 -3.05 41.38
CA ARG A 67 -37.82 -1.59 41.21
C ARG A 67 -37.39 -0.82 42.49
N ALA A 68 -36.81 0.39 42.53
CA ALA A 68 -36.40 1.46 41.62
C ALA A 68 -35.76 2.58 42.50
N ALA A 69 -35.24 3.63 41.83
CA ALA A 69 -35.12 5.02 42.27
C ALA A 69 -33.76 5.50 42.82
N THR A 70 -33.13 6.34 42.00
CA THR A 70 -32.19 7.42 42.36
C THR A 70 -32.88 8.51 43.19
N PRO A 71 -32.14 9.27 44.02
CA PRO A 71 -31.82 10.65 43.62
C PRO A 71 -30.42 11.17 44.05
N ARG A 72 -30.12 12.37 43.52
CA ARG A 72 -28.88 13.17 43.53
C ARG A 72 -28.68 14.00 44.84
N PRO A 73 -27.57 14.78 44.98
CA PRO A 73 -26.79 14.91 46.22
C PRO A 73 -27.11 16.17 47.04
N LEU A 74 -26.61 16.19 48.29
CA LEU A 74 -26.56 17.38 49.14
C LEU A 74 -25.14 17.64 49.65
N HIS A 75 -24.71 18.89 49.46
CA HIS A 75 -23.59 19.51 50.15
C HIS A 75 -23.82 19.52 51.67
N ASN A 76 -22.74 19.39 52.44
CA ASN A 76 -22.60 20.19 53.65
C ASN A 76 -21.13 20.44 54.00
N ARG A 77 -20.84 21.73 54.24
CA ARG A 77 -19.61 22.26 54.84
C ARG A 77 -19.72 22.09 56.35
N HIS A 78 -18.64 21.67 57.01
CA HIS A 78 -18.26 22.18 58.33
C HIS A 78 -16.75 22.11 58.46
N GLY A 79 -16.15 23.23 58.87
CA GLY A 79 -14.75 23.32 59.23
C GLY A 79 -14.54 23.19 60.73
N ALA A 80 -13.35 22.78 61.12
CA ALA A 80 -12.70 23.16 62.36
C ALA A 80 -11.18 23.03 62.14
N GLN A 81 -10.47 24.07 62.59
CA GLN A 81 -9.02 24.26 62.49
C GLN A 81 -8.30 23.33 63.48
N ASP A 82 -7.08 22.88 63.15
CA ASP A 82 -6.04 22.72 64.18
C ASP A 82 -4.59 22.69 63.63
N ALA A 83 -3.78 23.52 64.30
CA ALA A 83 -2.32 23.53 64.51
C ALA A 83 -1.33 23.14 63.39
N LYS A 84 -0.62 24.16 62.88
CA LYS A 84 0.64 24.06 62.12
C LYS A 84 1.81 23.62 63.03
N LYS A 85 2.51 22.54 62.65
CA LYS A 85 3.92 22.30 62.99
C LYS A 85 4.72 22.18 61.69
N THR A 86 5.69 23.07 61.50
CA THR A 86 6.58 23.14 60.33
C THR A 86 7.73 22.13 60.43
N GLN A 87 7.83 21.21 59.47
CA GLN A 87 9.05 20.42 59.19
C GLN A 87 9.80 21.04 57.99
N PRO A 88 11.14 21.06 58.00
CA PRO A 88 11.94 21.54 56.86
C PRO A 88 11.88 20.56 55.68
N PRO A 89 12.03 21.06 54.44
CA PRO A 89 11.92 20.23 53.23
C PRO A 89 13.10 19.24 53.11
N PRO A 90 12.88 18.06 52.50
CA PRO A 90 13.94 17.10 52.24
C PRO A 90 14.94 17.64 51.21
N PRO A 91 16.22 17.21 51.26
CA PRO A 91 17.24 17.64 50.32
C PRO A 91 16.90 17.19 48.89
N PRO A 92 17.32 17.95 47.86
CA PRO A 92 17.07 17.59 46.47
C PRO A 92 17.78 16.27 46.10
N PRO A 93 17.20 15.46 45.21
CA PRO A 93 17.83 14.23 44.75
C PRO A 93 19.15 14.52 44.02
N PRO A 94 20.14 13.61 44.09
CA PRO A 94 21.42 13.79 43.40
C PRO A 94 21.20 13.93 41.90
N ALA A 95 21.97 14.82 41.27
CA ALA A 95 21.90 15.10 39.84
C ALA A 95 22.00 13.80 39.03
N ALA A 96 21.04 13.62 38.11
CA ALA A 96 21.05 12.50 37.18
C ALA A 96 22.38 12.48 36.41
N ALA A 97 22.99 11.29 36.30
CA ALA A 97 24.14 11.09 35.45
C ALA A 97 23.81 11.60 34.03
N PRO A 98 24.75 12.30 33.35
CA PRO A 98 24.50 12.80 32.01
C PRO A 98 24.10 11.64 31.11
N GLU A 99 22.97 11.80 30.40
CA GLU A 99 22.57 10.84 29.38
C GLU A 99 23.74 10.61 28.41
N PRO A 100 24.03 9.37 28.00
CA PRO A 100 25.04 9.14 26.98
C PRO A 100 24.69 9.98 25.75
N SER A 101 25.65 10.81 25.32
CA SER A 101 25.52 11.69 24.16
C SER A 101 24.97 10.88 22.99
N LYS A 102 23.82 11.27 22.43
CA LYS A 102 23.31 10.67 21.19
C LYS A 102 24.45 10.62 20.18
N PRO A 103 24.70 9.47 19.51
CA PRO A 103 25.71 9.41 18.47
C PRO A 103 25.44 10.53 17.47
N ALA A 104 26.50 11.27 17.10
CA ALA A 104 26.39 12.33 16.12
C ALA A 104 25.75 11.75 14.85
N GLY A 105 24.69 12.41 14.35
CA GLY A 105 24.05 12.01 13.10
C GLY A 105 25.03 12.06 11.92
N PRO A 106 24.66 11.50 10.75
CA PRO A 106 25.52 11.55 9.58
C PRO A 106 25.91 12.98 9.22
N SER A 107 27.16 13.19 8.83
CA SER A 107 27.62 14.47 8.27
C SER A 107 27.00 14.71 6.90
N ASP A 108 27.06 15.94 6.38
CA ASP A 108 26.55 16.25 5.04
C ASP A 108 27.26 15.44 3.94
N GLU A 109 28.55 15.15 4.10
CA GLU A 109 29.31 14.33 3.14
C GLU A 109 28.86 12.86 3.12
N ASP A 110 28.36 12.34 4.24
CA ASP A 110 27.89 10.96 4.33
C ASP A 110 26.66 10.70 3.44
N TRP A 111 25.91 11.74 3.07
CA TRP A 111 24.73 11.64 2.20
C TRP A 111 25.06 11.50 0.70
N VAL A 112 26.33 11.63 0.32
CA VAL A 112 26.77 11.35 -1.05
C VAL A 112 27.13 9.88 -1.17
N PHE A 113 26.36 9.14 -1.97
CA PHE A 113 26.62 7.75 -2.25
C PHE A 113 27.89 7.59 -3.09
N LYS A 114 28.82 6.78 -2.56
CA LYS A 114 30.10 6.43 -3.19
C LYS A 114 30.14 4.91 -3.33
N PRO A 115 29.81 4.35 -4.52
CA PRO A 115 29.88 2.91 -4.73
C PRO A 115 31.34 2.43 -4.59
N PRO A 116 31.59 1.18 -4.18
CA PRO A 116 32.92 0.58 -4.19
C PRO A 116 33.59 0.69 -5.57
N GLY A 117 34.91 0.97 -5.61
CA GLY A 117 35.63 1.27 -6.86
C GLY A 117 35.69 0.16 -7.90
N ILE A 118 35.34 -1.08 -7.53
CA ILE A 118 35.18 -2.21 -8.46
C ILE A 118 33.92 -2.11 -9.32
N TRP A 119 33.00 -1.22 -8.98
CA TRP A 119 31.69 -1.19 -9.58
C TRP A 119 31.59 -0.08 -10.62
N LYS A 120 31.71 -0.47 -11.88
CA LYS A 120 31.39 0.38 -13.02
C LYS A 120 29.88 0.42 -13.17
N GLY A 121 29.21 1.30 -12.42
CA GLY A 121 27.85 1.70 -12.77
C GLY A 121 27.82 2.23 -14.21
N HIS A 122 26.64 2.26 -14.83
CA HIS A 122 26.54 2.87 -16.17
C HIS A 122 26.94 4.34 -16.09
N ASP A 123 27.94 4.75 -16.87
CA ASP A 123 28.23 6.16 -17.05
C ASP A 123 27.01 6.81 -17.72
N VAL A 124 26.67 8.04 -17.30
CA VAL A 124 25.57 8.80 -17.91
C VAL A 124 25.78 8.94 -19.43
N SER A 125 27.03 8.98 -19.88
CA SER A 125 27.38 9.02 -21.30
C SER A 125 26.96 7.76 -22.08
N ASP A 126 26.91 6.59 -21.43
CA ASP A 126 26.54 5.29 -22.01
C ASP A 126 25.01 5.06 -22.08
N LEU A 127 24.22 5.95 -21.46
CA LEU A 127 22.77 5.84 -21.46
C LEU A 127 22.17 6.02 -22.87
N PRO A 128 21.07 5.32 -23.20
CA PRO A 128 20.30 5.58 -24.42
C PRO A 128 19.97 7.07 -24.56
N LYS A 129 20.07 7.62 -25.78
CA LYS A 129 20.03 9.07 -26.03
C LYS A 129 18.87 9.80 -25.34
N LYS A 130 17.66 9.24 -25.38
CA LYS A 130 16.45 9.82 -24.73
C LYS A 130 16.56 9.82 -23.21
N VAL A 131 17.04 8.73 -22.63
CA VAL A 131 17.27 8.59 -21.18
C VAL A 131 18.35 9.57 -20.74
N ARG A 132 19.47 9.64 -21.47
CA ARG A 132 20.57 10.56 -21.19
C ARG A 132 20.12 12.02 -21.19
N TYR A 133 19.32 12.42 -22.18
CA TYR A 133 18.78 13.78 -22.26
C TYR A 133 17.94 14.12 -21.03
N PHE A 134 17.01 13.23 -20.66
CA PHE A 134 16.19 13.39 -19.46
C PHE A 134 17.05 13.49 -18.19
N VAL A 135 18.02 12.59 -18.00
CA VAL A 135 18.89 12.59 -16.82
C VAL A 135 19.72 13.88 -16.74
N GLU A 136 20.30 14.34 -17.85
CA GLU A 136 21.10 15.57 -17.88
C GLU A 136 20.25 16.83 -17.65
N GLU A 137 19.02 16.86 -18.16
CA GLU A 137 18.05 17.93 -17.84
C GLU A 137 17.78 17.97 -16.33
N GLN A 138 17.47 16.82 -15.72
CA GLN A 138 17.23 16.75 -14.29
C GLN A 138 18.48 17.06 -13.47
N ARG A 139 19.66 16.65 -13.92
CA ARG A 139 20.95 16.97 -13.29
C ARG A 139 21.17 18.48 -13.23
N ARG A 140 20.93 19.19 -14.34
CA ARG A 140 21.06 20.66 -14.41
C ARG A 140 20.08 21.36 -13.48
N LEU A 141 18.82 20.90 -13.48
CA LEU A 141 17.77 21.48 -12.64
C LEU A 141 18.02 21.23 -11.14
N CYS A 142 18.26 19.99 -10.76
CA CYS A 142 18.30 19.55 -9.36
C CYS A 142 19.67 19.75 -8.68
N GLN A 143 20.74 19.92 -9.47
CA GLN A 143 22.12 20.14 -9.03
C GLN A 143 22.64 19.10 -8.02
N PRO A 144 22.54 17.79 -8.30
CA PRO A 144 23.07 16.77 -7.40
C PRO A 144 24.61 16.80 -7.34
N ALA A 145 25.18 16.34 -6.23
CA ALA A 145 26.64 16.20 -6.08
C ALA A 145 27.19 15.01 -6.88
N ASN A 146 26.37 13.98 -7.10
CA ASN A 146 26.72 12.80 -7.89
C ASN A 146 25.50 12.29 -8.66
N VAL A 147 25.70 11.61 -9.79
CA VAL A 147 24.66 10.88 -10.50
C VAL A 147 25.06 9.41 -10.55
N TYR A 148 24.13 8.53 -10.15
CA TYR A 148 24.37 7.10 -10.07
C TYR A 148 23.25 6.35 -10.82
N VAL A 149 23.61 5.54 -11.82
CA VAL A 149 22.65 4.75 -12.59
C VAL A 149 22.53 3.37 -11.98
N CYS A 150 21.32 3.02 -11.54
CA CYS A 150 21.04 1.74 -10.91
C CYS A 150 21.02 0.60 -11.92
N ASP A 151 21.67 -0.51 -11.59
CA ASP A 151 21.76 -1.70 -12.45
C ASP A 151 20.75 -2.82 -12.09
N GLY A 152 20.16 -2.78 -10.88
CA GLY A 152 19.19 -3.77 -10.39
C GLY A 152 19.77 -5.01 -9.73
N SER A 153 21.10 -5.13 -9.66
CA SER A 153 21.79 -6.31 -9.13
C SER A 153 21.52 -6.56 -7.64
N ILE A 154 21.90 -7.73 -7.15
CA ILE A 154 21.77 -8.07 -5.71
C ILE A 154 22.84 -7.31 -4.93
N GLU A 155 24.04 -7.25 -5.48
CA GLU A 155 25.19 -6.53 -4.96
C GLU A 155 24.87 -5.04 -4.80
N GLU A 156 24.18 -4.44 -5.77
CA GLU A 156 23.66 -3.08 -5.65
C GLU A 156 22.78 -2.88 -4.44
N HIS A 157 21.83 -3.78 -4.29
CA HIS A 157 20.89 -3.70 -3.20
C HIS A 157 21.60 -3.76 -1.86
N GLU A 158 22.54 -4.69 -1.70
CA GLU A 158 23.32 -4.83 -0.46
C GLU A 158 24.11 -3.56 -0.13
N VAL A 159 24.76 -2.95 -1.12
CA VAL A 159 25.52 -1.70 -0.94
C VAL A 159 24.57 -0.53 -0.60
N ILE A 160 23.42 -0.41 -1.27
CA ILE A 160 22.41 0.61 -0.95
C ILE A 160 21.85 0.40 0.46
N MET A 161 21.57 -0.83 0.87
CA MET A 161 21.08 -1.12 2.22
C MET A 161 22.14 -0.82 3.28
N ALA A 162 23.40 -1.17 3.04
CA ALA A 162 24.51 -0.81 3.91
C ALA A 162 24.66 0.71 4.03
N PHE A 163 24.50 1.43 2.92
CA PHE A 163 24.50 2.89 2.89
C PHE A 163 23.35 3.48 3.74
N MET A 164 22.13 2.95 3.61
CA MET A 164 21.00 3.37 4.44
C MET A 164 21.23 3.12 5.94
N VAL A 165 21.87 2.01 6.29
CA VAL A 165 22.25 1.72 7.69
C VAL A 165 23.32 2.69 8.18
N LYS A 166 24.34 2.99 7.36
CA LYS A 166 25.39 3.98 7.68
C LYS A 166 24.78 5.36 7.97
N LEU A 167 23.77 5.76 7.19
CA LEU A 167 23.05 7.03 7.38
C LEU A 167 22.13 7.05 8.62
N GLY A 168 21.96 5.92 9.30
CA GLY A 168 20.96 5.77 10.37
C GLY A 168 19.53 5.92 9.88
N LEU A 169 19.29 5.75 8.56
CA LEU A 169 17.97 5.75 7.93
C LEU A 169 17.27 4.39 8.12
N ALA A 170 18.05 3.32 8.17
CA ALA A 170 17.57 1.95 8.36
C ALA A 170 18.31 1.25 9.50
N VAL A 171 17.60 0.34 10.17
CA VAL A 171 18.16 -0.57 11.18
C VAL A 171 18.03 -1.99 10.64
N LYS A 172 19.13 -2.75 10.59
CA LYS A 172 19.08 -4.17 10.24
C LYS A 172 18.48 -4.97 11.39
N LEU A 173 17.45 -5.75 11.11
CA LEU A 173 16.80 -6.61 12.10
C LEU A 173 17.64 -7.86 12.36
N LYS A 174 17.63 -8.35 13.60
CA LYS A 174 18.39 -9.54 14.01
C LYS A 174 17.54 -10.82 13.93
N LYS A 175 16.23 -10.69 14.13
CA LYS A 175 15.30 -11.84 14.20
C LYS A 175 14.84 -12.31 12.83
N GLN A 176 14.78 -11.42 11.84
CA GLN A 176 14.40 -11.72 10.47
C GLN A 176 15.62 -11.61 9.53
N ALA A 177 15.76 -12.58 8.62
CA ALA A 177 16.93 -12.68 7.74
C ALA A 177 16.89 -11.61 6.64
N ASN A 178 17.91 -10.78 6.54
CA ASN A 178 18.00 -9.70 5.55
C ASN A 178 16.79 -8.74 5.56
N CYS A 179 16.27 -8.44 6.75
CA CYS A 179 15.17 -7.48 6.91
C CYS A 179 15.66 -6.20 7.60
N TYR A 180 14.96 -5.10 7.32
CA TYR A 180 15.35 -3.77 7.76
C TYR A 180 14.14 -2.99 8.26
N LEU A 181 14.35 -2.11 9.22
CA LEU A 181 13.36 -1.20 9.77
C LEU A 181 13.74 0.24 9.45
N VAL A 182 12.79 0.99 8.90
CA VAL A 182 12.88 2.43 8.62
C VAL A 182 11.81 3.16 9.43
N ARG A 183 12.21 4.28 10.06
CA ARG A 183 11.29 5.18 10.76
C ARG A 183 11.30 6.53 10.07
N THR A 184 10.13 7.05 9.76
CA THR A 184 9.99 8.31 9.02
C THR A 184 9.77 9.49 9.95
N ASP A 185 9.84 10.70 9.41
CA ASP A 185 9.27 11.87 10.08
C ASP A 185 7.76 11.67 10.25
N PRO A 186 7.16 11.91 11.44
CA PRO A 186 5.71 11.76 11.66
C PRO A 186 4.82 12.59 10.73
N ARG A 187 5.37 13.62 10.08
CA ARG A 187 4.66 14.44 9.07
C ARG A 187 4.66 13.81 7.68
N ASP A 188 5.43 12.75 7.45
CA ASP A 188 5.59 12.06 6.16
C ASP A 188 5.32 10.54 6.31
N VAL A 189 4.05 10.18 6.51
CA VAL A 189 3.60 8.82 6.90
C VAL A 189 2.49 8.23 6.03
N ALA A 190 1.98 9.02 5.09
CA ALA A 190 0.84 8.66 4.25
C ALA A 190 0.80 9.48 2.96
N ARG A 191 -0.09 9.09 2.04
CA ARG A 191 -0.40 9.91 0.86
C ARG A 191 -1.07 11.20 1.29
N VAL A 192 -0.70 12.30 0.66
CA VAL A 192 -1.29 13.63 0.93
C VAL A 192 -2.23 13.98 -0.23
N GLU A 193 -3.47 13.49 -0.18
CA GLU A 193 -4.42 13.61 -1.29
C GLU A 193 -4.69 15.08 -1.66
N GLY A 194 -4.80 15.98 -0.68
CA GLY A 194 -4.96 17.42 -0.91
C GLY A 194 -3.77 18.10 -1.59
N ARG A 195 -2.64 17.40 -1.76
CA ARG A 195 -1.44 17.87 -2.47
C ARG A 195 -1.06 16.97 -3.65
N THR A 196 -1.96 16.07 -4.02
CA THR A 196 -1.82 15.22 -5.20
C THR A 196 -2.71 15.79 -6.31
N CYS A 197 -2.11 16.20 -7.43
CA CYS A 197 -2.82 16.85 -8.52
C CYS A 197 -2.49 16.22 -9.89
N ILE A 198 -3.36 16.47 -10.86
CA ILE A 198 -3.18 16.13 -12.27
C ILE A 198 -3.27 17.44 -13.07
N ALA A 199 -2.29 17.68 -13.94
CA ALA A 199 -2.22 18.86 -14.79
C ALA A 199 -2.65 18.50 -16.22
N THR A 200 -3.77 19.05 -16.64
CA THR A 200 -4.30 18.96 -18.01
C THR A 200 -4.70 20.36 -18.50
N ALA A 201 -4.67 20.57 -19.81
CA ALA A 201 -5.02 21.88 -20.40
C ALA A 201 -6.43 22.34 -20.00
N ARG A 202 -7.40 21.41 -20.02
CA ARG A 202 -8.77 21.65 -19.55
C ARG A 202 -9.00 20.91 -18.25
N LYS A 203 -9.78 21.50 -17.34
CA LYS A 203 -10.09 20.91 -16.03
C LYS A 203 -10.93 19.64 -16.14
N GLU A 204 -11.82 19.63 -17.13
CA GLU A 204 -12.79 18.58 -17.41
C GLU A 204 -12.12 17.29 -17.89
N ASP A 205 -10.90 17.39 -18.43
CA ASP A 205 -10.08 16.22 -18.80
C ASP A 205 -9.54 15.47 -17.56
N THR A 206 -9.55 16.12 -16.38
CA THR A 206 -9.06 15.56 -15.12
C THR A 206 -10.19 15.24 -14.13
N VAL A 207 -11.13 16.16 -13.93
CA VAL A 207 -12.25 15.99 -13.00
C VAL A 207 -13.58 16.44 -13.61
N PRO A 208 -14.71 15.80 -13.28
CA PRO A 208 -16.03 16.29 -13.67
C PRO A 208 -16.33 17.68 -13.11
N ILE A 209 -17.16 18.43 -13.81
CA ILE A 209 -17.74 19.68 -13.29
C ILE A 209 -18.72 19.30 -12.18
N ALA A 210 -18.38 19.63 -10.94
CA ALA A 210 -19.27 19.41 -9.80
C ALA A 210 -20.45 20.39 -9.85
N ALA A 211 -21.62 19.94 -9.40
CA ALA A 211 -22.78 20.81 -9.27
C ALA A 211 -22.48 22.02 -8.34
N PRO A 212 -23.14 23.17 -8.51
CA PRO A 212 -22.95 24.34 -7.66
C PRO A 212 -23.05 23.98 -6.17
N GLY A 213 -22.06 24.40 -5.38
CA GLY A 213 -21.99 24.12 -3.94
C GLY A 213 -21.46 22.72 -3.56
N VAL A 214 -21.20 21.83 -4.53
CA VAL A 214 -20.64 20.49 -4.28
C VAL A 214 -19.12 20.52 -4.44
N LYS A 215 -18.39 20.12 -3.40
CA LYS A 215 -16.94 19.92 -3.49
C LYS A 215 -16.65 18.62 -4.25
N GLY A 216 -15.89 18.71 -5.34
CA GLY A 216 -15.42 17.53 -6.08
C GLY A 216 -14.53 16.63 -5.21
N ILE A 217 -14.77 15.32 -5.29
CA ILE A 217 -14.03 14.28 -4.53
C ILE A 217 -13.30 13.27 -5.44
N LEU A 218 -13.33 13.49 -6.76
CA LEU A 218 -12.83 12.55 -7.77
C LEU A 218 -11.41 12.87 -8.26
N GLY A 219 -10.74 13.83 -7.63
CA GLY A 219 -9.37 14.23 -7.97
C GLY A 219 -9.14 15.72 -7.74
N ASN A 220 -7.88 16.15 -7.90
CA ASN A 220 -7.52 17.57 -7.91
C ASN A 220 -6.88 17.91 -9.25
N TRP A 221 -7.48 18.86 -9.96
CA TRP A 221 -6.88 19.46 -11.14
C TRP A 221 -6.04 20.67 -10.75
N ILE A 222 -4.95 20.90 -11.49
CA ILE A 222 -4.16 22.12 -11.43
C ILE A 222 -3.87 22.62 -12.85
N ALA A 223 -3.88 23.94 -13.05
CA ALA A 223 -3.49 24.50 -14.33
C ALA A 223 -2.01 24.21 -14.62
N PRO A 224 -1.61 23.83 -15.85
CA PRO A 224 -0.20 23.57 -16.17
C PRO A 224 0.75 24.72 -15.82
N GLU A 225 0.33 25.97 -16.04
CA GLU A 225 1.15 27.15 -15.68
C GLU A 225 1.34 27.32 -14.17
N GLU A 226 0.28 27.05 -13.40
CA GLU A 226 0.35 27.10 -11.94
C GLU A 226 1.29 26.02 -11.41
N LEU A 227 1.19 24.79 -11.95
CA LEU A 227 2.12 23.72 -11.60
C LEU A 227 3.55 24.10 -11.95
N ARG A 228 3.81 24.64 -13.15
CA ARG A 228 5.14 25.11 -13.56
C ARG A 228 5.70 26.14 -12.59
N LYS A 229 4.90 27.11 -12.17
CA LYS A 229 5.30 28.11 -11.16
C LYS A 229 5.70 27.42 -9.85
N ILE A 230 4.87 26.54 -9.31
CA ILE A 230 5.17 25.82 -8.06
C ILE A 230 6.47 25.02 -8.18
N LEU A 231 6.66 24.28 -9.28
CA LEU A 231 7.85 23.47 -9.50
C LEU A 231 9.11 24.33 -9.68
N SER A 232 8.99 25.50 -10.31
CA SER A 232 10.11 26.45 -10.44
C SER A 232 10.60 27.01 -9.09
N GLU A 233 9.75 26.99 -8.06
CA GLU A 233 10.10 27.46 -6.71
C GLU A 233 10.71 26.36 -5.82
N CYS A 234 10.58 25.08 -6.19
CA CYS A 234 11.02 23.96 -5.34
C CYS A 234 12.08 23.04 -5.97
N MET A 235 12.06 22.83 -7.28
CA MET A 235 12.96 21.90 -7.98
C MET A 235 14.40 22.42 -8.16
N PRO A 236 14.65 23.71 -8.46
CA PRO A 236 16.01 24.18 -8.68
C PRO A 236 16.92 23.93 -7.46
N GLY A 237 17.99 23.17 -7.67
CA GLY A 237 18.99 22.84 -6.65
C GLY A 237 18.48 21.94 -5.51
N CYS A 238 17.34 21.26 -5.67
CA CYS A 238 16.72 20.47 -4.61
C CYS A 238 17.55 19.26 -4.15
N MET A 239 18.50 18.79 -4.96
CA MET A 239 19.38 17.66 -4.68
C MET A 239 20.82 18.06 -4.34
N LYS A 240 21.10 19.34 -4.10
CA LYS A 240 22.45 19.80 -3.70
C LYS A 240 23.02 18.97 -2.56
N GLY A 241 24.26 18.51 -2.73
CA GLY A 241 24.98 17.65 -1.78
C GLY A 241 24.46 16.21 -1.69
N ARG A 242 23.53 15.79 -2.56
CA ARG A 242 22.99 14.42 -2.59
C ARG A 242 23.35 13.72 -3.89
N THR A 243 23.24 12.39 -3.90
CA THR A 243 23.28 11.60 -5.13
C THR A 243 21.91 11.57 -5.78
N MET A 244 21.85 11.85 -7.09
CA MET A 244 20.71 11.53 -7.92
C MET A 244 20.87 10.10 -8.42
N PHE A 245 20.01 9.21 -7.92
CA PHE A 245 19.87 7.85 -8.42
C PHE A 245 18.96 7.85 -9.65
N VAL A 246 19.39 7.20 -10.72
CA VAL A 246 18.61 6.95 -11.93
C VAL A 246 18.14 5.51 -11.89
N ILE A 247 16.83 5.30 -11.85
CA ILE A 247 16.17 4.00 -11.68
C ILE A 247 15.42 3.66 -12.98
N PRO A 248 16.01 2.86 -13.88
CA PRO A 248 15.28 2.27 -14.99
C PRO A 248 14.40 1.13 -14.47
N PHE A 249 13.11 1.14 -14.79
CA PHE A 249 12.19 0.08 -14.37
C PHE A 249 11.13 -0.24 -15.41
N SER A 250 10.58 -1.45 -15.33
CA SER A 250 9.42 -1.89 -16.09
C SER A 250 8.23 -2.12 -15.17
N MET A 251 7.07 -1.60 -15.59
CA MET A 251 5.77 -2.06 -15.14
C MET A 251 5.38 -3.27 -16.00
N CYS A 252 4.97 -4.37 -15.38
CA CYS A 252 4.83 -5.71 -15.99
C CYS A 252 6.18 -6.34 -16.37
N PRO A 253 6.23 -7.68 -16.62
CA PRO A 253 7.36 -8.32 -17.31
C PRO A 253 7.75 -7.53 -18.57
N VAL A 254 9.04 -7.36 -18.83
CA VAL A 254 9.56 -6.47 -19.90
C VAL A 254 9.08 -6.89 -21.29
N GLU A 255 8.86 -8.19 -21.45
CA GLU A 255 8.40 -8.87 -22.65
C GLU A 255 6.88 -8.78 -22.85
N SER A 256 6.13 -8.32 -21.83
CA SER A 256 4.67 -8.20 -21.91
C SER A 256 4.26 -7.15 -22.96
N PRO A 257 3.20 -7.37 -23.75
CA PRO A 257 2.64 -6.34 -24.63
C PRO A 257 2.10 -5.14 -23.83
N LEU A 258 1.68 -5.36 -22.59
CA LEU A 258 1.26 -4.29 -21.67
C LEU A 258 2.45 -3.60 -20.97
N SER A 259 3.69 -4.05 -21.18
CA SER A 259 4.83 -3.44 -20.50
C SER A 259 4.96 -1.97 -20.83
N ARG A 260 5.17 -1.15 -19.80
CA ARG A 260 5.50 0.26 -19.94
C ARG A 260 6.72 0.55 -19.09
N LEU A 261 7.70 1.23 -19.67
CA LEU A 261 8.95 1.55 -19.01
C LEU A 261 8.84 2.89 -18.28
N GLY A 262 9.65 3.06 -17.25
CA GLY A 262 9.84 4.34 -16.59
C GLY A 262 11.31 4.55 -16.22
N ILE A 263 11.71 5.82 -16.20
CA ILE A 263 12.99 6.25 -15.62
C ILE A 263 12.66 7.16 -14.45
N GLN A 264 12.94 6.68 -13.23
CA GLN A 264 12.80 7.49 -12.03
C GLN A 264 14.14 8.08 -11.59
N VAL A 265 14.23 9.41 -11.51
CA VAL A 265 15.33 10.08 -10.80
C VAL A 265 14.91 10.38 -9.36
N THR A 266 15.79 10.11 -8.40
CA THR A 266 15.52 10.33 -6.98
C THR A 266 16.78 10.65 -6.18
N ASP A 267 16.65 11.41 -5.10
CA ASP A 267 17.72 11.66 -4.12
C ASP A 267 17.62 10.78 -2.85
N SER A 268 16.91 9.64 -2.92
CA SER A 268 16.56 8.82 -1.76
C SER A 268 16.98 7.35 -1.97
N PRO A 269 17.94 6.83 -1.18
CA PRO A 269 18.33 5.43 -1.27
C PRO A 269 17.21 4.48 -0.80
N TYR A 270 16.32 4.94 0.10
CA TYR A 270 15.12 4.19 0.48
C TYR A 270 14.20 3.93 -0.71
N VAL A 271 14.03 4.93 -1.59
CA VAL A 271 13.24 4.79 -2.81
C VAL A 271 13.89 3.81 -3.76
N VAL A 272 15.21 3.86 -3.94
CA VAL A 272 15.97 2.88 -4.76
C VAL A 272 15.72 1.46 -4.28
N ALA A 273 15.96 1.19 -2.99
CA ALA A 273 15.79 -0.13 -2.40
C ALA A 273 14.35 -0.66 -2.53
N SER A 274 13.36 0.21 -2.30
CA SER A 274 11.95 -0.14 -2.41
C SER A 274 11.49 -0.34 -3.86
N MET A 275 11.97 0.48 -4.79
CA MET A 275 11.65 0.35 -6.22
C MET A 275 12.24 -0.93 -6.81
N ARG A 276 13.43 -1.35 -6.37
CA ARG A 276 13.99 -2.67 -6.73
C ARG A 276 13.06 -3.82 -6.36
N THR A 277 12.44 -3.75 -5.19
CA THR A 277 11.48 -4.76 -4.73
C THR A 277 10.14 -4.66 -5.45
N MET A 278 9.63 -3.44 -5.66
CA MET A 278 8.28 -3.22 -6.18
C MET A 278 8.17 -3.25 -7.70
N THR A 279 9.30 -3.17 -8.42
CA THR A 279 9.33 -3.11 -9.88
C THR A 279 10.40 -4.04 -10.44
N ARG A 280 10.38 -4.24 -11.77
CA ARG A 280 11.46 -4.90 -12.48
C ARG A 280 12.49 -3.84 -12.87
N MET A 281 13.35 -3.53 -11.90
CA MET A 281 14.38 -2.49 -12.00
C MET A 281 15.67 -3.02 -12.63
N GLY A 282 16.36 -2.18 -13.42
CA GLY A 282 17.76 -2.40 -13.77
C GLY A 282 18.06 -2.51 -15.27
N ALA A 283 19.17 -3.18 -15.59
CA ALA A 283 19.76 -3.21 -16.94
C ALA A 283 18.80 -3.69 -18.05
N LYS A 284 17.93 -4.67 -17.78
CA LYS A 284 16.93 -5.15 -18.76
C LYS A 284 15.92 -4.06 -19.11
N ALA A 285 15.41 -3.34 -18.11
CA ALA A 285 14.48 -2.24 -18.33
C ALA A 285 15.18 -1.08 -19.08
N LEU A 286 16.44 -0.78 -18.71
CA LEU A 286 17.24 0.23 -19.41
C LEU A 286 17.46 -0.13 -20.88
N ALA A 287 17.82 -1.38 -21.19
CA ALA A 287 18.02 -1.83 -22.56
C ALA A 287 16.74 -1.68 -23.40
N ALA A 288 15.57 -1.99 -22.84
CA ALA A 288 14.28 -1.86 -23.53
C ALA A 288 13.91 -0.41 -23.89
N THR A 289 14.48 0.60 -23.22
CA THR A 289 14.26 2.03 -23.57
C THR A 289 14.88 2.45 -24.90
N LYS A 290 15.71 1.60 -25.52
CA LYS A 290 16.22 1.83 -26.88
C LYS A 290 15.10 1.75 -27.92
N GLU A 291 14.06 0.95 -27.66
CA GLU A 291 12.98 0.67 -28.59
C GLU A 291 11.63 1.25 -28.12
N LYS A 292 11.40 1.31 -26.80
CA LYS A 292 10.14 1.77 -26.21
C LYS A 292 10.28 3.16 -25.60
N GLU A 293 9.20 3.95 -25.66
CA GLU A 293 9.06 5.16 -24.85
C GLU A 293 8.99 4.83 -23.35
N PHE A 294 9.31 5.81 -22.51
CA PHE A 294 9.27 5.67 -21.06
C PHE A 294 8.55 6.85 -20.40
N VAL A 295 7.94 6.59 -19.24
CA VAL A 295 7.38 7.62 -18.37
C VAL A 295 8.51 8.30 -17.60
N LYS A 296 8.56 9.62 -17.65
CA LYS A 296 9.50 10.46 -16.91
C LYS A 296 9.04 10.57 -15.46
N CYS A 297 9.85 10.10 -14.52
CA CYS A 297 9.52 10.12 -13.10
C CYS A 297 10.58 10.95 -12.36
N VAL A 298 10.21 12.11 -11.84
CA VAL A 298 11.11 13.00 -11.10
C VAL A 298 10.68 13.02 -9.64
N HIS A 299 11.59 12.68 -8.73
CA HIS A 299 11.34 12.67 -7.30
C HIS A 299 12.47 13.38 -6.54
N SER A 300 12.13 14.24 -5.58
CA SER A 300 13.07 14.73 -4.57
C SER A 300 12.42 14.81 -3.21
N MET A 301 13.17 14.47 -2.16
CA MET A 301 12.74 14.67 -0.77
C MET A 301 12.74 16.15 -0.35
N GLY A 302 13.30 17.04 -1.18
CA GLY A 302 13.19 18.49 -1.01
C GLY A 302 14.02 19.04 0.16
N ARG A 303 15.15 18.39 0.48
CA ARG A 303 16.04 18.72 1.59
C ARG A 303 17.51 18.78 1.12
N PRO A 304 17.89 19.77 0.30
CA PRO A 304 19.28 19.94 -0.13
C PRO A 304 20.21 20.19 1.06
N LEU A 305 21.51 19.92 0.86
CA LEU A 305 22.57 20.17 1.83
C LEU A 305 23.31 21.48 1.54
N PRO A 306 23.86 22.16 2.57
CA PRO A 306 23.79 21.81 3.98
C PRO A 306 22.37 21.90 4.55
N LEU A 307 22.04 21.04 5.53
CA LEU A 307 20.69 21.01 6.10
C LEU A 307 20.35 22.33 6.79
N LYS A 308 19.21 22.91 6.42
CA LYS A 308 18.67 24.13 7.08
C LYS A 308 17.93 23.83 8.39
N VAL A 309 17.43 22.61 8.54
CA VAL A 309 16.64 22.15 9.70
C VAL A 309 17.06 20.71 10.03
N PRO A 310 17.22 20.35 11.31
CA PRO A 310 17.53 18.98 11.71
C PRO A 310 16.49 17.98 11.19
N LEU A 311 16.95 16.78 10.87
CA LEU A 311 16.07 15.68 10.48
C LEU A 311 15.44 15.02 11.71
N ILE A 312 14.18 14.64 11.59
CA ILE A 312 13.52 13.75 12.54
C ILE A 312 13.72 12.32 12.03
N ASN A 313 14.20 11.41 12.88
CA ASN A 313 14.47 10.01 12.55
C ASN A 313 15.41 9.80 11.35
N ASN A 314 16.33 10.74 11.10
CA ASN A 314 17.18 10.75 9.90
C ASN A 314 16.39 10.65 8.59
N TRP A 315 15.14 11.13 8.57
CA TRP A 315 14.25 11.06 7.41
C TRP A 315 14.10 12.44 6.75
N PRO A 316 14.79 12.72 5.63
CA PRO A 316 14.56 13.94 4.88
C PRO A 316 13.17 13.96 4.25
N CYS A 317 12.40 15.02 4.52
CA CYS A 317 11.13 15.31 3.86
C CYS A 317 10.83 16.80 4.02
N ASN A 318 10.05 17.39 3.11
CA ASN A 318 9.61 18.78 3.14
C ASN A 318 8.06 18.87 3.15
N PRO A 319 7.42 18.55 4.29
CA PRO A 319 5.96 18.49 4.39
C PRO A 319 5.26 19.79 3.99
N GLU A 320 5.90 20.93 4.22
CA GLU A 320 5.33 22.25 3.93
C GLU A 320 5.22 22.50 2.42
N LYS A 321 6.13 21.96 1.62
CA LYS A 321 6.15 22.08 0.15
C LYS A 321 5.79 20.81 -0.61
N THR A 322 5.36 19.75 0.08
CA THR A 322 4.99 18.48 -0.57
C THR A 322 4.01 18.70 -1.71
N ILE A 323 4.31 18.16 -2.90
CA ILE A 323 3.40 18.16 -4.06
C ILE A 323 3.66 16.91 -4.89
N ILE A 324 2.59 16.22 -5.30
CA ILE A 324 2.66 15.03 -6.15
C ILE A 324 1.83 15.30 -7.40
N SER A 325 2.50 15.56 -8.51
CA SER A 325 1.88 16.01 -9.75
C SER A 325 2.04 14.98 -10.86
N HIS A 326 1.02 14.93 -11.73
CA HIS A 326 0.95 14.01 -12.87
C HIS A 326 0.62 14.84 -14.10
N ILE A 327 1.37 14.66 -15.18
CA ILE A 327 1.24 15.42 -16.42
C ILE A 327 1.04 14.39 -17.54
N PRO A 328 -0.21 13.91 -17.77
CA PRO A 328 -0.48 12.78 -18.65
C PRO A 328 -0.12 13.01 -20.12
N HIS A 329 -0.18 14.26 -20.58
CA HIS A 329 0.20 14.64 -21.94
C HIS A 329 1.68 14.34 -22.20
N ASP A 330 2.55 14.66 -21.24
CA ASP A 330 4.01 14.53 -21.38
C ASP A 330 4.54 13.20 -20.82
N ASN A 331 3.64 12.30 -20.41
CA ASN A 331 3.96 11.05 -19.70
C ASN A 331 4.95 11.32 -18.55
N GLU A 332 4.65 12.34 -17.73
CA GLU A 332 5.55 12.81 -16.70
C GLU A 332 4.88 12.82 -15.32
N ILE A 333 5.67 12.48 -14.31
CA ILE A 333 5.32 12.51 -12.90
C ILE A 333 6.40 13.32 -12.20
N VAL A 334 6.01 14.36 -11.45
CA VAL A 334 6.93 15.14 -10.62
C VAL A 334 6.42 15.14 -9.19
N SER A 335 7.24 14.59 -8.28
CA SER A 335 6.94 14.48 -6.86
C SER A 335 8.03 15.15 -6.03
N PHE A 336 7.62 16.01 -5.11
CA PHE A 336 8.52 16.77 -4.26
C PHE A 336 8.10 16.68 -2.80
N GLY A 337 9.07 16.60 -1.90
CA GLY A 337 8.92 16.84 -0.46
C GLY A 337 8.48 15.64 0.38
N SER A 338 8.20 14.47 -0.20
CA SER A 338 7.79 13.27 0.55
C SER A 338 8.59 12.06 0.11
N GLY A 339 9.23 11.38 1.06
CA GLY A 339 9.92 10.10 0.83
C GLY A 339 9.01 8.89 0.96
N TYR A 340 7.74 9.07 1.31
CA TYR A 340 6.87 8.00 1.78
C TYR A 340 6.07 7.29 0.68
N GLY A 341 6.27 5.98 0.54
CA GLY A 341 5.37 5.05 -0.15
C GLY A 341 4.84 5.56 -1.50
N GLY A 342 3.52 5.69 -1.63
CA GLY A 342 2.87 6.09 -2.89
C GLY A 342 3.16 7.53 -3.38
N ASN A 343 3.86 8.35 -2.59
CA ASN A 343 4.33 9.67 -3.02
C ASN A 343 5.73 9.60 -3.67
N SER A 344 6.54 8.59 -3.33
CA SER A 344 7.95 8.49 -3.72
C SER A 344 8.26 7.26 -4.59
N LEU A 345 7.53 6.15 -4.41
CA LEU A 345 7.57 4.98 -5.29
C LEU A 345 6.68 5.27 -6.50
N LEU A 346 7.20 6.06 -7.46
CA LEU A 346 6.38 6.66 -8.51
C LEU A 346 5.78 5.61 -9.45
N ALA A 347 6.41 4.44 -9.58
CA ALA A 347 5.82 3.27 -10.23
C ALA A 347 4.46 2.87 -9.66
N LYS A 348 4.25 2.97 -8.34
CA LYS A 348 3.12 2.33 -7.66
C LYS A 348 1.77 2.98 -7.94
N LYS A 349 1.49 4.16 -7.37
CA LYS A 349 0.19 4.82 -7.55
C LYS A 349 0.21 5.89 -8.63
N CYS A 350 1.32 6.61 -8.77
CA CYS A 350 1.44 7.69 -9.74
C CYS A 350 1.46 7.15 -11.16
N PHE A 351 2.31 6.16 -11.44
CA PHE A 351 2.36 5.50 -12.74
C PHE A 351 1.26 4.45 -12.85
N ALA A 352 1.29 3.36 -12.08
CA ALA A 352 0.45 2.20 -12.40
C ALA A 352 -1.07 2.46 -12.36
N LEU A 353 -1.52 3.53 -11.69
CA LEU A 353 -2.92 3.97 -11.73
C LEU A 353 -3.06 5.31 -12.46
N ARG A 354 -2.51 6.42 -11.98
CA ARG A 354 -2.92 7.74 -12.54
C ARG A 354 -2.47 7.97 -13.98
N ILE A 355 -1.19 7.75 -14.29
CA ILE A 355 -0.70 7.78 -15.68
C ILE A 355 -1.18 6.53 -16.43
N GLY A 356 -1.23 5.38 -15.77
CA GLY A 356 -1.70 4.11 -16.32
C GLY A 356 -3.12 4.19 -16.88
N CYS A 357 -4.08 4.76 -16.15
CA CYS A 357 -5.46 4.95 -16.63
C CYS A 357 -5.51 5.85 -17.87
N ASN A 358 -4.66 6.88 -17.94
CA ASN A 358 -4.58 7.77 -19.10
C ASN A 358 -3.97 7.05 -20.32
N LEU A 359 -2.94 6.23 -20.12
CA LEU A 359 -2.39 5.38 -21.18
C LEU A 359 -3.41 4.34 -21.63
N GLY A 360 -4.02 3.63 -20.69
CA GLY A 360 -5.09 2.65 -20.95
C GLY A 360 -6.25 3.23 -21.74
N LYS A 361 -6.74 4.41 -21.36
CA LYS A 361 -7.78 5.12 -22.12
C LYS A 361 -7.34 5.44 -23.56
N ARG A 362 -6.09 5.85 -23.78
CA ARG A 362 -5.55 6.17 -25.11
C ARG A 362 -5.32 4.94 -25.97
N GLU A 363 -4.98 3.82 -25.35
CA GLU A 363 -4.44 2.63 -26.02
C GLU A 363 -5.39 1.42 -25.99
N GLY A 364 -6.56 1.53 -25.36
CA GLY A 364 -7.59 0.49 -25.35
C GLY A 364 -7.44 -0.60 -24.29
N TRP A 365 -6.86 -0.27 -23.12
CA TRP A 365 -6.71 -1.19 -21.99
C TRP A 365 -7.07 -0.50 -20.65
N LEU A 366 -7.11 -1.26 -19.55
CA LEU A 366 -7.59 -0.78 -18.24
C LEU A 366 -6.48 -0.86 -17.20
N ALA A 367 -6.29 0.21 -16.43
CA ALA A 367 -5.37 0.23 -15.30
C ALA A 367 -6.17 0.37 -14.01
N GLU A 368 -6.26 -0.71 -13.23
CA GLU A 368 -7.25 -0.82 -12.16
C GLU A 368 -6.64 -1.08 -10.78
N HIS A 369 -7.29 -0.54 -9.76
CA HIS A 369 -6.93 -0.76 -8.36
C HIS A 369 -7.51 -2.09 -7.84
N MET A 370 -7.07 -3.19 -8.46
CA MET A 370 -7.58 -4.54 -8.26
C MET A 370 -6.49 -5.50 -7.83
N LEU A 371 -6.82 -6.44 -6.93
CA LEU A 371 -6.06 -7.68 -6.78
C LEU A 371 -6.31 -8.60 -7.98
N ILE A 372 -5.42 -9.57 -8.19
CA ILE A 372 -5.58 -10.71 -9.10
C ILE A 372 -5.33 -12.00 -8.30
N LEU A 373 -6.32 -12.88 -8.27
CA LEU A 373 -6.32 -14.13 -7.50
C LEU A 373 -6.71 -15.29 -8.40
N ALA A 374 -5.99 -16.40 -8.31
CA ALA A 374 -6.42 -17.68 -8.88
C ALA A 374 -7.11 -18.54 -7.82
N LEU A 375 -8.23 -19.16 -8.19
CA LEU A 375 -8.98 -20.08 -7.35
C LEU A 375 -9.09 -21.42 -8.06
N THR A 376 -8.61 -22.47 -7.41
CA THR A 376 -8.73 -23.84 -7.90
C THR A 376 -9.76 -24.58 -7.07
N ALA A 377 -10.81 -25.08 -7.73
CA ALA A 377 -11.87 -25.87 -7.12
C ALA A 377 -11.40 -27.30 -6.80
N PRO A 378 -12.11 -28.05 -5.93
CA PRO A 378 -11.80 -29.45 -5.66
C PRO A 378 -11.80 -30.35 -6.90
N SER A 379 -12.52 -29.97 -7.95
CA SER A 379 -12.53 -30.66 -9.26
C SER A 379 -11.26 -30.45 -10.09
N GLY A 380 -10.37 -29.53 -9.67
CA GLY A 380 -9.19 -29.11 -10.43
C GLY A 380 -9.43 -27.93 -11.37
N ALA A 381 -10.67 -27.46 -11.53
CA ALA A 381 -10.95 -26.27 -12.34
C ALA A 381 -10.35 -25.01 -11.71
N LYS A 382 -9.55 -24.27 -12.48
CA LYS A 382 -8.85 -23.05 -12.06
C LYS A 382 -9.45 -21.82 -12.73
N PHE A 383 -9.75 -20.80 -11.94
CA PHE A 383 -10.35 -19.54 -12.38
C PHE A 383 -9.53 -18.36 -11.87
N TYR A 384 -9.32 -17.34 -12.69
CA TYR A 384 -8.71 -16.09 -12.24
C TYR A 384 -9.79 -15.03 -12.04
N VAL A 385 -9.71 -14.33 -10.91
CA VAL A 385 -10.62 -13.26 -10.54
C VAL A 385 -9.86 -12.01 -10.20
N VAL A 386 -10.42 -10.86 -10.56
CA VAL A 386 -9.94 -9.56 -10.10
C VAL A 386 -10.88 -8.95 -9.09
N GLY A 387 -10.33 -8.18 -8.14
CA GLY A 387 -11.10 -7.64 -7.03
C GLY A 387 -10.75 -6.20 -6.68
N ALA A 388 -11.68 -5.27 -6.91
CA ALA A 388 -11.58 -3.87 -6.54
C ALA A 388 -12.20 -3.62 -5.16
N PHE A 389 -11.34 -3.38 -4.18
CA PHE A 389 -11.73 -2.96 -2.84
C PHE A 389 -10.94 -1.71 -2.44
N PRO A 390 -11.58 -0.70 -1.81
CA PRO A 390 -10.89 0.47 -1.28
C PRO A 390 -9.74 0.11 -0.33
N SER A 391 -8.85 1.06 -0.08
CA SER A 391 -7.79 0.90 0.92
C SER A 391 -8.37 0.42 2.26
N ALA A 392 -7.63 -0.47 2.94
CA ALA A 392 -8.05 -1.11 4.19
C ALA A 392 -9.35 -1.95 4.10
N CYS A 393 -9.83 -2.31 2.90
CA CYS A 393 -11.00 -3.19 2.72
C CYS A 393 -10.64 -4.65 2.36
N GLY A 394 -9.38 -5.07 2.57
CA GLY A 394 -8.99 -6.48 2.57
C GLY A 394 -8.46 -7.05 1.26
N LYS A 395 -8.00 -6.23 0.30
CA LYS A 395 -7.40 -6.75 -0.95
C LYS A 395 -6.27 -7.75 -0.71
N THR A 396 -5.25 -7.37 0.06
CA THR A 396 -4.11 -8.25 0.38
C THR A 396 -4.54 -9.52 1.11
N ASN A 397 -5.52 -9.43 2.03
CA ASN A 397 -6.06 -10.62 2.71
C ASN A 397 -6.78 -11.57 1.75
N LEU A 398 -7.50 -11.05 0.75
CA LEU A 398 -8.19 -11.88 -0.23
C LEU A 398 -7.23 -12.45 -1.27
N ALA A 399 -6.28 -11.65 -1.76
CA ALA A 399 -5.25 -12.09 -2.71
C ALA A 399 -4.37 -13.20 -2.14
N MET A 400 -4.11 -13.16 -0.82
CA MET A 400 -3.27 -14.14 -0.11
C MET A 400 -4.09 -15.07 0.79
N ILE A 401 -5.35 -15.32 0.47
CA ILE A 401 -6.26 -16.06 1.35
C ILE A 401 -5.81 -17.52 1.53
N THR A 402 -5.94 -18.03 2.75
CA THR A 402 -5.93 -19.49 3.00
C THR A 402 -7.38 -19.97 2.97
N PRO A 403 -7.80 -20.76 1.96
CA PRO A 403 -9.18 -21.23 1.89
C PRO A 403 -9.53 -22.09 3.10
N THR A 404 -10.68 -21.82 3.72
CA THR A 404 -11.22 -22.65 4.81
C THR A 404 -12.13 -23.77 4.32
N LEU A 405 -12.49 -23.74 3.03
CA LEU A 405 -13.30 -24.77 2.39
C LEU A 405 -12.39 -25.92 1.91
N PRO A 406 -12.66 -27.17 2.31
CA PRO A 406 -11.86 -28.31 1.89
C PRO A 406 -11.74 -28.44 0.37
N GLY A 407 -10.54 -28.76 -0.11
CA GLY A 407 -10.23 -29.00 -1.53
C GLY A 407 -10.06 -27.74 -2.38
N TYR A 408 -10.44 -26.56 -1.90
CA TYR A 408 -10.16 -25.30 -2.59
C TYR A 408 -8.72 -24.85 -2.36
N ARG A 409 -8.09 -24.32 -3.39
CA ARG A 409 -6.77 -23.67 -3.33
C ARG A 409 -6.87 -22.25 -3.86
N ALA A 410 -6.02 -21.37 -3.34
CA ALA A 410 -5.93 -19.98 -3.73
C ALA A 410 -4.46 -19.65 -4.02
N GLU A 411 -4.21 -18.94 -5.11
CA GLU A 411 -2.87 -18.51 -5.52
C GLU A 411 -2.89 -17.01 -5.87
N CYS A 412 -1.87 -16.27 -5.44
CA CYS A 412 -1.77 -14.83 -5.60
C CYS A 412 -1.05 -14.49 -6.91
N VAL A 413 -1.65 -13.66 -7.76
CA VAL A 413 -0.95 -13.05 -8.91
C VAL A 413 -0.52 -11.62 -8.56
N GLY A 414 -1.38 -10.86 -7.87
CA GLY A 414 -1.09 -9.50 -7.41
C GLY A 414 -2.12 -9.03 -6.40
N ASP A 415 -1.76 -8.11 -5.50
CA ASP A 415 -2.63 -7.75 -4.36
C ASP A 415 -3.25 -6.35 -4.43
N ASP A 416 -2.85 -5.53 -5.40
CA ASP A 416 -3.17 -4.10 -5.38
C ASP A 416 -3.51 -3.50 -6.74
N ILE A 417 -2.83 -3.91 -7.82
CA ILE A 417 -2.98 -3.31 -9.15
C ILE A 417 -3.11 -4.40 -10.21
N ALA A 418 -4.03 -4.21 -11.15
CA ALA A 418 -4.21 -5.06 -12.32
C ALA A 418 -4.24 -4.19 -13.58
N TRP A 419 -3.44 -4.55 -14.58
CA TRP A 419 -3.58 -4.01 -15.93
C TRP A 419 -4.31 -5.03 -16.78
N LEU A 420 -5.47 -4.65 -17.35
CA LEU A 420 -6.33 -5.54 -18.09
C LEU A 420 -6.46 -5.14 -19.56
N TYR A 421 -6.53 -6.11 -20.44
CA TYR A 421 -6.77 -5.91 -21.87
C TYR A 421 -7.54 -7.10 -22.44
N PHE A 422 -8.17 -6.92 -23.60
CA PHE A 422 -8.74 -8.04 -24.35
C PHE A 422 -7.68 -8.57 -25.31
N ASP A 423 -7.42 -9.88 -25.27
CA ASP A 423 -6.54 -10.53 -26.24
C ASP A 423 -7.24 -10.69 -27.61
N GLU A 424 -6.50 -11.21 -28.59
CA GLU A 424 -6.97 -11.42 -29.97
C GLU A 424 -8.20 -12.36 -30.06
N ASN A 425 -8.47 -13.16 -29.02
CA ASN A 425 -9.62 -14.06 -28.94
C ASN A 425 -10.79 -13.44 -28.15
N GLY A 426 -10.69 -12.16 -27.75
CA GLY A 426 -11.69 -11.47 -26.94
C GLY A 426 -11.69 -11.89 -25.47
N VAL A 427 -10.65 -12.57 -24.99
CA VAL A 427 -10.53 -12.94 -23.57
C VAL A 427 -9.89 -11.79 -22.81
N MET A 428 -10.55 -11.35 -21.73
CA MET A 428 -9.95 -10.37 -20.82
C MET A 428 -8.76 -11.01 -20.10
N ARG A 429 -7.58 -10.45 -20.29
CA ARG A 429 -6.33 -10.83 -19.61
C ARG A 429 -5.99 -9.80 -18.55
N ALA A 430 -5.36 -10.23 -17.46
CA ALA A 430 -4.78 -9.32 -16.46
C ALA A 430 -3.31 -9.63 -16.21
N VAL A 431 -2.51 -8.57 -16.05
CA VAL A 431 -1.12 -8.64 -15.62
C VAL A 431 -0.97 -7.86 -14.32
N ASN A 432 -0.22 -8.40 -13.36
CA ASN A 432 0.24 -7.64 -12.21
C ASN A 432 1.42 -6.75 -12.66
N PRO A 433 1.28 -5.41 -12.69
CA PRO A 433 2.38 -4.57 -13.12
C PRO A 433 3.50 -4.46 -12.08
N GLU A 434 3.26 -4.86 -10.83
CA GLU A 434 4.22 -4.80 -9.72
C GLU A 434 5.09 -6.07 -9.63
N ASN A 435 6.17 -5.99 -8.85
CA ASN A 435 7.13 -7.08 -8.59
C ASN A 435 7.18 -7.47 -7.09
N GLY A 436 6.39 -6.80 -6.26
CA GLY A 436 6.41 -6.95 -4.81
C GLY A 436 5.10 -6.54 -4.17
N PHE A 437 5.00 -6.74 -2.87
CA PHE A 437 3.87 -6.32 -2.05
C PHE A 437 4.28 -5.15 -1.15
N PHE A 438 3.47 -4.10 -1.16
CA PHE A 438 3.61 -2.94 -0.26
C PHE A 438 2.42 -2.89 0.73
N GLY A 439 2.30 -3.96 1.51
CA GLY A 439 1.14 -4.23 2.35
C GLY A 439 1.15 -3.48 3.68
N VAL A 440 -0.03 -3.37 4.31
CA VAL A 440 -0.20 -2.75 5.63
C VAL A 440 0.18 -3.75 6.72
N CYS A 441 1.02 -3.33 7.68
CA CYS A 441 1.40 -4.19 8.81
C CYS A 441 0.25 -4.31 9.84
N PRO A 442 -0.29 -3.23 10.43
CA PRO A 442 -1.34 -3.34 11.46
C PRO A 442 -2.53 -4.18 11.01
N GLY A 443 -2.92 -5.16 11.84
CA GLY A 443 -3.97 -6.13 11.53
C GLY A 443 -3.52 -7.39 10.77
N THR A 444 -2.31 -7.40 10.20
CA THR A 444 -1.70 -8.62 9.61
C THR A 444 -1.16 -9.51 10.73
N SER A 445 -1.59 -10.77 10.78
CA SER A 445 -1.15 -11.75 11.77
C SER A 445 -1.26 -13.16 11.23
N TRP A 446 -0.72 -14.14 11.95
CA TRP A 446 -0.86 -15.57 11.61
C TRP A 446 -2.33 -16.03 11.52
N LYS A 447 -3.25 -15.32 12.17
CA LYS A 447 -4.69 -15.59 12.09
C LYS A 447 -5.34 -14.94 10.87
N THR A 448 -4.95 -13.71 10.51
CA THR A 448 -5.64 -12.93 9.47
C THR A 448 -5.04 -13.11 8.08
N ASN A 449 -3.72 -13.35 8.00
CA ASN A 449 -2.99 -13.57 6.75
C ASN A 449 -1.66 -14.32 7.01
N PRO A 450 -1.69 -15.64 7.23
CA PRO A 450 -0.48 -16.43 7.46
C PRO A 450 0.49 -16.40 6.27
N ASN A 451 -0.02 -16.33 5.04
CA ASN A 451 0.80 -16.23 3.83
C ASN A 451 1.63 -14.94 3.81
N ALA A 452 1.02 -13.80 4.15
CA ALA A 452 1.78 -12.55 4.32
C ALA A 452 2.82 -12.66 5.43
N MET A 453 2.47 -13.27 6.58
CA MET A 453 3.42 -13.47 7.67
C MET A 453 4.63 -14.31 7.26
N MET A 454 4.45 -15.35 6.44
CA MET A 454 5.57 -16.14 5.89
C MET A 454 6.39 -15.33 4.89
N THR A 455 5.73 -14.57 4.01
CA THR A 455 6.38 -13.77 2.95
C THR A 455 7.36 -12.74 3.50
N ILE A 456 7.02 -12.10 4.61
CA ILE A 456 7.77 -10.98 5.20
C ILE A 456 8.93 -11.39 6.12
N GLN A 457 9.21 -12.69 6.29
CA GLN A 457 10.27 -13.17 7.19
C GLN A 457 11.69 -12.91 6.67
N THR A 458 11.83 -12.65 5.36
CA THR A 458 13.13 -12.38 4.74
C THR A 458 13.06 -11.30 3.67
N ASN A 459 14.20 -10.66 3.37
CA ASN A 459 14.38 -9.66 2.31
C ASN A 459 13.29 -8.56 2.32
N THR A 460 12.89 -8.11 3.51
CA THR A 460 11.74 -7.22 3.69
C THR A 460 12.15 -5.92 4.37
N ILE A 461 11.71 -4.80 3.81
CA ILE A 461 11.85 -3.48 4.42
C ILE A 461 10.53 -3.15 5.13
N PHE A 462 10.58 -2.96 6.44
CA PHE A 462 9.47 -2.50 7.26
C PHE A 462 9.58 -0.99 7.47
N THR A 463 8.45 -0.29 7.41
CA THR A 463 8.40 1.17 7.60
C THR A 463 7.36 1.53 8.65
N ASN A 464 7.80 2.23 9.70
CA ASN A 464 6.99 2.71 10.82
C ASN A 464 6.29 1.62 11.65
N VAL A 465 6.86 0.42 11.73
CA VAL A 465 6.48 -0.57 12.74
C VAL A 465 7.25 -0.34 14.05
N ALA A 466 6.83 -1.02 15.11
CA ALA A 466 7.60 -1.05 16.36
C ALA A 466 8.76 -2.05 16.25
N GLU A 467 9.79 -1.84 17.05
CA GLU A 467 10.97 -2.70 17.17
C GLU A 467 10.96 -3.38 18.53
N THR A 468 11.30 -4.66 18.57
CA THR A 468 11.42 -5.41 19.83
C THR A 468 12.88 -5.50 20.27
N SER A 469 13.15 -5.54 21.58
CA SER A 469 14.53 -5.58 22.11
C SER A 469 15.32 -6.82 21.70
N ASP A 470 14.66 -7.90 21.33
CA ASP A 470 15.25 -9.11 20.72
C ASP A 470 15.58 -8.95 19.22
N GLY A 471 15.40 -7.74 18.67
CA GLY A 471 15.78 -7.38 17.30
C GLY A 471 14.77 -7.78 16.23
N GLY A 472 13.48 -7.89 16.60
CA GLY A 472 12.36 -8.12 15.70
C GLY A 472 11.46 -6.90 15.52
N VAL A 473 10.24 -7.15 15.03
CA VAL A 473 9.22 -6.14 14.77
C VAL A 473 7.91 -6.49 15.47
N TRP A 474 7.13 -5.45 15.80
CA TRP A 474 5.80 -5.60 16.38
C TRP A 474 4.82 -4.55 15.84
N TRP A 475 3.53 -4.88 15.82
CA TRP A 475 2.44 -3.95 15.50
C TRP A 475 1.11 -4.45 16.09
N GLU A 476 0.12 -3.57 16.10
CA GLU A 476 -1.23 -3.84 16.60
C GLU A 476 -1.88 -5.00 15.83
N GLY A 477 -2.30 -6.03 16.56
CA GLY A 477 -2.88 -7.26 16.02
C GLY A 477 -1.97 -8.49 16.12
N LEU A 478 -0.70 -8.30 16.52
CA LEU A 478 0.18 -9.39 16.94
C LEU A 478 0.00 -9.68 18.44
N ASN A 479 0.34 -10.91 18.84
CA ASN A 479 0.44 -11.27 20.25
C ASN A 479 1.56 -10.45 20.92
N MET A 480 1.41 -10.16 22.21
CA MET A 480 2.48 -9.51 22.98
C MET A 480 3.71 -10.41 23.03
N PRO A 481 4.92 -9.84 22.92
CA PRO A 481 6.15 -10.60 23.12
C PRO A 481 6.29 -11.01 24.60
N PRO A 482 7.25 -11.90 24.93
CA PRO A 482 7.57 -12.27 26.31
C PRO A 482 7.83 -11.05 27.22
N PRO A 483 7.55 -11.10 28.53
CA PRO A 483 7.65 -9.95 29.43
C PRO A 483 9.03 -9.28 29.52
N ASP A 484 10.10 -10.03 29.22
CA ASP A 484 11.49 -9.57 29.17
C ASP A 484 11.85 -8.85 27.85
N VAL A 485 10.97 -8.89 26.85
CA VAL A 485 11.15 -8.22 25.56
C VAL A 485 10.40 -6.89 25.56
N SER A 486 11.15 -5.79 25.51
CA SER A 486 10.57 -4.45 25.44
C SER A 486 10.27 -4.03 24.00
N ILE A 487 9.30 -3.13 23.83
CA ILE A 487 8.88 -2.59 22.53
C ILE A 487 9.29 -1.12 22.44
N LYS A 488 9.97 -0.75 21.36
CA LYS A 488 10.25 0.64 20.97
C LYS A 488 9.32 1.04 19.83
N SER A 489 8.55 2.11 20.03
CA SER A 489 7.54 2.54 19.05
C SER A 489 8.15 3.03 17.73
N TRP A 490 7.30 3.21 16.72
CA TRP A 490 7.69 3.78 15.43
C TRP A 490 8.18 5.23 15.53
N LYS A 491 7.78 5.97 16.57
CA LYS A 491 8.29 7.31 16.89
C LYS A 491 9.63 7.28 17.62
N GLY A 492 10.12 6.09 17.96
CA GLY A 492 11.36 5.88 18.70
C GLY A 492 11.21 5.97 20.22
N GLU A 493 9.99 6.06 20.75
CA GLU A 493 9.73 6.06 22.21
C GLU A 493 10.06 4.66 22.78
N PRO A 494 10.99 4.54 23.74
CA PRO A 494 11.35 3.27 24.35
C PRO A 494 10.25 2.79 25.30
N ASN A 495 10.23 1.48 25.58
CA ASN A 495 9.36 0.86 26.60
C ASN A 495 7.86 1.16 26.41
N TRP A 496 7.40 1.18 25.16
CA TRP A 496 5.99 1.31 24.86
C TRP A 496 5.20 0.16 25.49
N LYS A 497 4.05 0.48 26.10
CA LYS A 497 3.15 -0.50 26.70
C LYS A 497 1.70 -0.32 26.19
N PRO A 498 0.94 -1.41 26.03
CA PRO A 498 -0.40 -1.37 25.45
C PRO A 498 -1.45 -0.63 26.29
N GLU A 499 -1.19 -0.38 27.58
CA GLU A 499 -2.12 0.32 28.46
C GLU A 499 -2.28 1.82 28.09
N GLU A 500 -1.30 2.40 27.39
CA GLU A 500 -1.32 3.77 26.88
C GLU A 500 -2.11 3.85 25.55
N LYS A 501 -3.42 3.59 25.60
CA LYS A 501 -4.32 3.51 24.43
C LYS A 501 -4.28 4.71 23.47
N SER A 502 -3.79 5.88 23.90
CA SER A 502 -3.62 7.06 23.06
C SER A 502 -2.40 7.01 22.13
N LYS A 503 -1.51 6.03 22.28
CA LYS A 503 -0.28 5.87 21.50
C LYS A 503 -0.22 4.48 20.89
N THR A 504 -0.21 4.39 19.56
CA THR A 504 0.06 3.14 18.85
C THR A 504 1.56 2.88 18.80
N ALA A 505 1.98 1.62 18.93
CA ALA A 505 3.37 1.20 18.81
C ALA A 505 3.83 1.27 17.35
N ALA A 506 2.98 0.85 16.40
CA ALA A 506 3.20 1.04 14.97
C ALA A 506 2.31 2.16 14.43
N HIS A 507 2.72 2.80 13.35
CA HIS A 507 1.83 3.75 12.66
C HIS A 507 0.63 2.99 12.06
N PRO A 508 -0.62 3.49 12.10
CA PRO A 508 -1.78 2.79 11.52
C PRO A 508 -1.65 2.44 10.02
N ASN A 509 -0.81 3.19 9.30
CA ASN A 509 -0.48 2.94 7.89
C ASN A 509 0.94 2.36 7.71
N ALA A 510 1.56 1.82 8.75
CA ALA A 510 2.88 1.17 8.65
C ALA A 510 2.87 0.06 7.58
N ARG A 511 4.01 -0.12 6.91
CA ARG A 511 4.10 -0.95 5.70
C ARG A 511 5.22 -1.98 5.79
N PHE A 512 5.03 -3.09 5.11
CA PHE A 512 6.11 -3.97 4.67
C PHE A 512 6.26 -3.80 3.15
N CYS A 513 7.50 -3.84 2.67
CA CYS A 513 7.87 -3.90 1.25
C CYS A 513 8.66 -5.18 1.03
N THR A 514 8.06 -6.14 0.33
CA THR A 514 8.59 -7.52 0.22
C THR A 514 8.46 -8.06 -1.21
N PRO A 515 9.42 -8.85 -1.72
CA PRO A 515 9.35 -9.42 -3.07
C PRO A 515 8.17 -10.38 -3.24
N ALA A 516 7.48 -10.32 -4.39
CA ALA A 516 6.28 -11.10 -4.60
C ALA A 516 6.56 -12.61 -4.66
N GLY A 517 7.67 -13.00 -5.28
CA GLY A 517 8.09 -14.40 -5.42
C GLY A 517 8.36 -15.14 -4.10
N GLN A 518 8.42 -14.44 -2.96
CA GLN A 518 8.51 -15.06 -1.63
C GLN A 518 7.17 -15.52 -1.07
N CYS A 519 6.06 -15.16 -1.71
CA CYS A 519 4.76 -15.58 -1.24
C CYS A 519 4.59 -17.09 -1.44
N PRO A 520 4.26 -17.86 -0.39
CA PRO A 520 4.19 -19.33 -0.48
C PRO A 520 3.06 -19.83 -1.38
N ILE A 521 2.16 -18.94 -1.80
CA ILE A 521 1.05 -19.23 -2.71
C ILE A 521 1.11 -18.33 -3.95
N ILE A 522 2.28 -17.83 -4.34
CA ILE A 522 2.40 -17.09 -5.60
C ILE A 522 1.98 -17.99 -6.77
N ASP A 523 1.12 -17.50 -7.65
CA ASP A 523 0.66 -18.24 -8.81
C ASP A 523 1.83 -18.46 -9.78
N PRO A 524 2.02 -19.65 -10.36
CA PRO A 524 3.11 -19.89 -11.32
C PRO A 524 3.11 -18.98 -12.55
N SER A 525 1.95 -18.40 -12.91
CA SER A 525 1.78 -17.48 -14.05
C SER A 525 1.77 -16.01 -13.62
N TRP A 526 2.19 -15.69 -12.39
CA TRP A 526 2.15 -14.30 -11.88
C TRP A 526 3.03 -13.32 -12.69
N GLU A 527 4.07 -13.84 -13.36
CA GLU A 527 4.92 -13.09 -14.31
C GLU A 527 4.72 -13.52 -15.77
N ASP A 528 3.63 -14.23 -16.12
CA ASP A 528 3.38 -14.55 -17.52
C ASP A 528 3.22 -13.24 -18.32
N PRO A 529 4.07 -12.97 -19.33
CA PRO A 529 3.99 -11.74 -20.13
C PRO A 529 2.62 -11.55 -20.78
N LYS A 530 1.89 -12.62 -21.12
CA LYS A 530 0.56 -12.57 -21.73
C LYS A 530 -0.55 -12.23 -20.72
N GLY A 531 -0.29 -12.43 -19.43
CA GLY A 531 -1.28 -12.28 -18.38
C GLY A 531 -2.27 -13.44 -18.28
N VAL A 532 -3.03 -13.45 -17.20
CA VAL A 532 -3.95 -14.53 -16.84
C VAL A 532 -5.37 -14.24 -17.31
N PRO A 533 -6.14 -15.25 -17.77
CA PRO A 533 -7.49 -15.04 -18.30
C PRO A 533 -8.52 -14.83 -17.18
N ILE A 534 -9.17 -13.67 -17.16
CA ILE A 534 -10.10 -13.26 -16.10
C ILE A 534 -11.49 -13.83 -16.33
N SER A 535 -12.00 -14.53 -15.32
CA SER A 535 -13.34 -15.11 -15.29
C SER A 535 -14.36 -14.23 -14.56
N ALA A 536 -13.91 -13.35 -13.65
CA ALA A 536 -14.80 -12.48 -12.90
C ALA A 536 -14.14 -11.22 -12.35
N ILE A 537 -14.95 -10.18 -12.19
CA ILE A 537 -14.60 -8.93 -11.52
C ILE A 537 -15.46 -8.80 -10.26
N ILE A 538 -14.82 -8.57 -9.12
CA ILE A 538 -15.47 -8.40 -7.82
C ILE A 538 -15.31 -6.96 -7.37
N PHE A 539 -16.42 -6.28 -7.09
CA PHE A 539 -16.41 -5.00 -6.39
C PHE A 539 -16.84 -5.20 -4.95
N GLY A 540 -16.16 -4.55 -4.01
CA GLY A 540 -16.57 -4.62 -2.61
C GLY A 540 -16.04 -3.50 -1.74
N GLY A 541 -16.62 -3.38 -0.55
CA GLY A 541 -16.27 -2.37 0.43
C GLY A 541 -16.90 -2.67 1.78
N ARG A 542 -16.60 -1.84 2.78
CA ARG A 542 -17.18 -1.98 4.12
C ARG A 542 -18.60 -1.39 4.13
N ARG A 543 -19.59 -2.26 4.32
CA ARG A 543 -21.01 -1.90 4.48
C ARG A 543 -21.48 -2.51 5.80
N PRO A 544 -21.75 -1.71 6.85
CA PRO A 544 -22.15 -2.24 8.16
C PRO A 544 -23.55 -2.87 8.13
N GLU A 545 -24.39 -2.45 7.18
CA GLU A 545 -25.76 -2.89 7.00
C GLU A 545 -26.05 -3.11 5.50
N GLY A 546 -27.09 -3.90 5.19
CA GLY A 546 -27.49 -4.27 3.83
C GLY A 546 -27.09 -5.70 3.44
N ALA A 547 -27.30 -6.08 2.18
CA ALA A 547 -26.97 -7.43 1.73
C ALA A 547 -25.47 -7.59 1.45
N PHE A 548 -25.02 -8.83 1.63
CA PHE A 548 -23.60 -9.20 1.63
C PHE A 548 -23.04 -9.44 0.21
N PHE A 549 -23.87 -9.78 -0.77
CA PHE A 549 -23.45 -10.09 -2.13
C PHE A 549 -24.58 -9.85 -3.14
N TYR A 550 -24.21 -9.43 -4.34
CA TYR A 550 -25.08 -9.27 -5.49
C TYR A 550 -24.33 -9.68 -6.76
N HIS A 551 -25.04 -10.27 -7.73
CA HIS A 551 -24.53 -10.49 -9.08
C HIS A 551 -25.21 -9.50 -10.02
N ALA A 552 -24.43 -8.77 -10.82
CA ALA A 552 -24.99 -7.87 -11.82
C ALA A 552 -25.66 -8.69 -12.95
N PHE A 553 -26.87 -8.31 -13.34
CA PHE A 553 -27.63 -9.02 -14.39
C PHE A 553 -27.03 -8.84 -15.79
N ALA A 554 -26.31 -7.75 -16.03
CA ALA A 554 -25.60 -7.47 -17.27
C ALA A 554 -24.51 -6.42 -17.03
N ILE A 555 -23.46 -6.47 -17.83
CA ILE A 555 -22.59 -5.30 -18.05
C ILE A 555 -23.31 -4.45 -19.09
N THR A 556 -24.05 -3.43 -18.67
CA THR A 556 -24.44 -2.38 -19.60
C THR A 556 -23.20 -1.57 -19.91
N ALA A 557 -22.58 -1.84 -21.06
CA ALA A 557 -21.73 -0.83 -21.67
C ALA A 557 -22.62 0.39 -21.90
N ALA A 558 -22.47 1.42 -21.08
CA ALA A 558 -22.83 2.75 -21.50
C ALA A 558 -21.87 3.09 -22.65
N ALA A 559 -22.17 2.61 -23.85
CA ALA A 559 -21.77 3.34 -25.03
C ALA A 559 -22.37 4.74 -24.84
N PRO A 560 -21.57 5.81 -24.82
CA PRO A 560 -22.15 7.13 -24.96
C PRO A 560 -22.90 7.10 -26.28
N ASP A 561 -24.23 7.12 -26.19
CA ASP A 561 -25.10 7.34 -27.33
C ASP A 561 -24.68 8.70 -27.88
N GLU A 562 -24.03 8.72 -29.05
CA GLU A 562 -23.86 9.93 -29.85
C GLU A 562 -25.24 10.35 -30.35
N ARG A 563 -26.12 10.77 -29.43
CA ARG A 563 -27.45 11.37 -29.67
C ARG A 563 -28.13 11.72 -28.34
N THR A 564 -27.70 12.79 -27.70
CA THR A 564 -28.57 13.78 -27.01
C THR A 564 -27.81 15.05 -26.74
#